data_AF-A0A936MIE2-F1
#
_entry.id   AF-A0A936MIE2-F1
#
_cell.length_a   1.000
_cell.length_b   1.000
_cell.length_c   1.000
_cell.angle_alpha   90.00
_cell.angle_beta   90.00
_cell.angle_gamma   90.00
#
_symmetry.space_group_name_H-M   'P 1'
#
loop_
_entity.id
_entity.type
_entity.pdbx_description
1 polymer ?
#
loop_
_entity_poly.entity_id
_entity_poly.type
_entity_poly.pdbx_seq_one_letter_code
_entity_poly.pdbx_strand_id
1 'polypeptide(L)'
;MCLFLLPISGTAQQSKNSLQADIPKIQCKVRLPNTINSHRPTLQPVLTPDGSRLYFDRKNHQSNVGALHDCDDIWYSDRNSDGSWSEPVNIGPPLNTTGCDVLLSISHDATTALVGGVYPDDPNNNKKPGFSITTWNGTTWLKPKQLNIPNFYNNSGYFCACLSADNNVLIFAISRNDALGGLDLYSSLKDRNGNWSEPKTLGPIVNSVQFDSSPFLASDGKTLYFSSNRKGGYGKNDLYVTRRLDSTWQNWTKPKNLGEIINSIGDELSISINASGDTACIVSSDSIYQLEGIYFVCLPRDLRPQVMDFVHPMQNDMKNDKSLFTIYFNSNVSTLTDNNNQVLDKIISEHIRIKKIQVTGYTDDTGSDSDNMELSRRRAATVRTYLRKNGINRVELHYKGERGLHGKSYSESEKELRRRVDITVQYSD
;
A
#
# COMPACT_ATOMS: atom_id res chain seq x y z
N MET A 1 0.26 -47.54 -66.39
CA MET A 1 -0.46 -47.08 -67.60
C MET A 1 -1.27 -45.87 -67.16
N CYS A 2 -0.95 -44.59 -67.40
CA CYS A 2 0.08 -43.83 -68.10
C CYS A 2 0.39 -42.61 -67.19
N LEU A 3 1.63 -42.23 -66.83
CA LEU A 3 2.64 -41.49 -67.60
C LEU A 3 2.09 -40.26 -68.33
N PHE A 4 2.46 -39.05 -67.88
CA PHE A 4 2.97 -37.96 -68.73
C PHE A 4 3.72 -36.88 -67.89
N LEU A 5 5.04 -36.80 -68.14
CA LEU A 5 5.99 -35.67 -68.26
C LEU A 5 6.33 -34.67 -67.12
N LEU A 6 7.65 -34.55 -66.90
CA LEU A 6 8.48 -33.50 -66.24
C LEU A 6 9.04 -32.51 -67.33
N PRO A 7 9.87 -31.45 -67.08
CA PRO A 7 10.32 -30.72 -65.85
C PRO A 7 10.53 -29.14 -66.02
N ILE A 8 11.19 -28.51 -65.01
CA ILE A 8 12.02 -27.24 -65.02
C ILE A 8 11.24 -25.90 -65.03
N SER A 9 11.51 -24.79 -64.32
CA SER A 9 12.54 -24.22 -63.41
C SER A 9 11.92 -23.01 -62.70
N GLY A 10 12.46 -22.56 -61.57
CA GLY A 10 12.38 -21.11 -61.24
C GLY A 10 12.28 -20.74 -59.77
N THR A 11 13.43 -20.34 -59.23
CA THR A 11 13.63 -19.35 -58.15
C THR A 11 13.04 -19.63 -56.77
N ALA A 12 13.96 -20.04 -55.88
CA ALA A 12 13.84 -19.86 -54.44
C ALA A 12 13.64 -18.37 -54.11
N GLN A 13 12.47 -18.02 -53.58
CA GLN A 13 12.27 -16.79 -52.86
C GLN A 13 12.35 -17.15 -51.38
N GLN A 14 13.54 -17.00 -50.79
CA GLN A 14 13.71 -17.02 -49.34
C GLN A 14 12.89 -15.87 -48.76
N SER A 15 11.69 -16.16 -48.26
CA SER A 15 11.04 -15.30 -47.28
C SER A 15 11.91 -15.30 -46.03
N LYS A 16 12.56 -14.17 -45.76
CA LYS A 16 13.13 -13.87 -44.44
C LYS A 16 11.99 -13.84 -43.42
N ASN A 17 11.59 -14.99 -42.92
CA ASN A 17 10.88 -15.08 -41.66
C ASN A 17 11.91 -14.79 -40.57
N SER A 18 11.93 -13.53 -40.13
CA SER A 18 12.52 -13.17 -38.86
C SER A 18 11.83 -13.98 -37.78
N LEU A 19 12.54 -14.96 -37.23
CA LEU A 19 12.24 -15.58 -35.94
C LEU A 19 12.40 -14.51 -34.87
N GLN A 20 11.41 -13.62 -34.77
CA GLN A 20 11.17 -12.86 -33.56
C GLN A 20 10.53 -13.89 -32.63
N ALA A 21 11.33 -14.48 -31.74
CA ALA A 21 10.81 -15.34 -30.69
C ALA A 21 9.67 -14.58 -30.02
N ASP A 22 8.48 -15.17 -30.00
CA ASP A 22 7.32 -14.65 -29.26
C ASP A 22 7.75 -14.53 -27.80
N ILE A 23 8.18 -13.33 -27.41
CA ILE A 23 8.37 -12.99 -26.01
C ILE A 23 6.98 -13.16 -25.39
N PRO A 24 6.81 -14.05 -24.39
CA PRO A 24 5.53 -14.23 -23.76
C PRO A 24 5.01 -12.87 -23.31
N LYS A 25 3.84 -12.46 -23.83
CA LYS A 25 3.18 -11.25 -23.34
C LYS A 25 2.95 -11.45 -21.85
N ILE A 26 3.66 -10.68 -21.02
CA ILE A 26 3.43 -10.67 -19.58
C ILE A 26 1.97 -10.27 -19.40
N GLN A 27 1.16 -11.20 -18.90
CA GLN A 27 -0.24 -10.95 -18.64
C GLN A 27 -0.31 -10.08 -17.38
N CYS A 28 -0.46 -8.77 -17.57
CA CYS A 28 -0.42 -7.78 -16.48
C CYS A 28 -1.66 -7.79 -15.58
N LYS A 29 -2.77 -8.42 -15.99
CA LYS A 29 -4.00 -8.56 -15.19
C LYS A 29 -4.36 -10.04 -15.12
N VAL A 30 -4.15 -10.63 -13.94
CA VAL A 30 -4.28 -12.07 -13.71
C VAL A 30 -5.31 -12.31 -12.62
N ARG A 31 -6.36 -13.05 -12.97
CA ARG A 31 -7.39 -13.45 -12.01
C ARG A 31 -6.80 -14.42 -11.00
N LEU A 32 -7.05 -14.19 -9.71
CA LEU A 32 -6.64 -15.16 -8.69
C LEU A 32 -7.41 -16.48 -8.81
N PRO A 33 -6.84 -17.61 -8.35
CA PRO A 33 -7.45 -18.92 -8.45
C PRO A 33 -8.85 -18.99 -7.78
N ASN A 34 -9.63 -19.99 -8.17
CA ASN A 34 -10.96 -20.22 -7.59
C ASN A 34 -10.93 -20.48 -6.08
N THR A 35 -9.81 -20.95 -5.52
CA THR A 35 -9.63 -21.06 -4.06
C THR A 35 -9.85 -19.71 -3.37
N ILE A 36 -9.30 -18.62 -3.91
CA ILE A 36 -9.53 -17.26 -3.41
C ILE A 36 -10.91 -16.74 -3.80
N ASN A 37 -11.24 -16.88 -5.09
CA ASN A 37 -12.38 -16.18 -5.69
C ASN A 37 -13.73 -16.87 -5.55
N SER A 38 -13.78 -18.05 -4.92
CA SER A 38 -15.06 -18.67 -4.54
C SER A 38 -15.78 -17.82 -3.50
N HIS A 39 -17.11 -17.83 -3.51
CA HIS A 39 -17.96 -17.10 -2.56
C HIS A 39 -17.92 -15.57 -2.64
N ARG A 40 -17.59 -15.04 -3.83
CA ARG A 40 -17.71 -13.62 -4.22
C ARG A 40 -17.08 -12.66 -3.20
N PRO A 41 -15.74 -12.60 -3.11
CA PRO A 41 -15.08 -11.49 -2.41
C PRO A 41 -15.36 -10.19 -3.17
N THR A 42 -15.99 -9.21 -2.52
CA THR A 42 -16.64 -8.09 -3.24
C THR A 42 -16.24 -6.70 -2.78
N LEU A 43 -15.71 -6.51 -1.58
CA LEU A 43 -15.52 -5.16 -1.04
C LEU A 43 -14.07 -4.68 -1.18
N GLN A 44 -13.16 -5.20 -0.35
CA GLN A 44 -11.81 -4.64 -0.24
C GLN A 44 -10.80 -5.73 0.13
N PRO A 45 -10.06 -6.31 -0.84
CA PRO A 45 -8.95 -7.19 -0.53
C PRO A 45 -7.86 -6.36 0.15
N VAL A 46 -7.27 -6.90 1.20
CA VAL A 46 -6.17 -6.26 1.92
C VAL A 46 -4.96 -7.17 1.87
N LEU A 47 -3.97 -6.77 1.07
CA LEU A 47 -2.68 -7.45 0.99
C LEU A 47 -1.78 -6.94 2.11
N THR A 48 -1.07 -7.84 2.79
CA THR A 48 -0.07 -7.42 3.77
C THR A 48 1.08 -6.67 3.10
N PRO A 49 1.75 -5.77 3.83
CA PRO A 49 2.84 -4.95 3.28
C PRO A 49 3.96 -5.76 2.60
N ASP A 50 4.27 -6.95 3.10
CA ASP A 50 5.24 -7.89 2.56
C ASP A 50 4.68 -8.79 1.42
N GLY A 51 3.38 -8.69 1.12
CA GLY A 51 2.70 -9.50 0.12
C GLY A 51 2.49 -10.97 0.50
N SER A 52 2.75 -11.36 1.76
CA SER A 52 2.68 -12.76 2.18
C SER A 52 1.28 -13.25 2.53
N ARG A 53 0.34 -12.35 2.86
CA ARG A 53 -1.03 -12.70 3.23
C ARG A 53 -2.05 -11.78 2.58
N LEU A 54 -3.15 -12.35 2.14
CA LEU A 54 -4.29 -11.64 1.56
C LEU A 54 -5.52 -11.85 2.44
N TYR A 55 -6.09 -10.76 2.96
CA TYR A 55 -7.39 -10.73 3.63
C TYR A 55 -8.49 -10.35 2.64
N PHE A 56 -9.67 -10.93 2.76
CA PHE A 56 -10.83 -10.66 1.90
C PHE A 56 -12.13 -11.11 2.57
N ASP A 57 -13.25 -10.56 2.12
CA ASP A 57 -14.60 -10.96 2.55
C ASP A 57 -15.08 -12.24 1.85
N ARG A 58 -15.91 -13.03 2.53
CA ARG A 58 -16.71 -14.10 1.90
C ARG A 58 -18.16 -14.06 2.35
N LYS A 59 -19.05 -14.15 1.37
CA LYS A 59 -20.50 -14.15 1.55
C LYS A 59 -21.07 -15.57 1.57
N ASN A 60 -22.09 -15.80 2.38
CA ASN A 60 -22.90 -17.03 2.36
C ASN A 60 -22.07 -18.33 2.48
N HIS A 61 -20.95 -18.31 3.20
CA HIS A 61 -20.14 -19.50 3.40
C HIS A 61 -20.56 -20.21 4.69
N GLN A 62 -20.70 -21.54 4.68
CA GLN A 62 -21.19 -22.31 5.83
C GLN A 62 -20.34 -22.16 7.11
N SER A 63 -19.06 -21.84 6.94
CA SER A 63 -18.12 -21.59 8.03
C SER A 63 -18.08 -20.14 8.52
N ASN A 64 -18.95 -19.26 7.99
CA ASN A 64 -19.10 -17.93 8.55
C ASN A 64 -19.70 -18.00 9.96
N VAL A 65 -19.37 -17.05 10.83
CA VAL A 65 -19.83 -17.06 12.23
C VAL A 65 -21.35 -16.95 12.32
N GLY A 66 -21.99 -16.11 11.48
CA GLY A 66 -23.46 -16.09 11.31
C GLY A 66 -24.00 -17.10 10.28
N ALA A 67 -23.17 -18.02 9.80
CA ALA A 67 -23.47 -18.99 8.75
C ALA A 67 -24.08 -18.33 7.48
N LEU A 68 -25.18 -18.86 6.95
CA LEU A 68 -25.81 -18.37 5.71
C LEU A 68 -26.63 -17.09 5.89
N HIS A 69 -26.77 -16.58 7.12
CA HIS A 69 -27.48 -15.32 7.42
C HIS A 69 -26.52 -14.12 7.54
N ASP A 70 -25.23 -14.38 7.50
CA ASP A 70 -24.18 -13.38 7.51
C ASP A 70 -23.92 -12.86 6.09
N CYS A 71 -23.81 -11.54 5.96
CA CYS A 71 -23.55 -10.92 4.67
C CYS A 71 -22.07 -10.89 4.29
N ASP A 72 -21.12 -10.90 5.25
CA ASP A 72 -19.66 -10.93 5.00
C ASP A 72 -18.88 -11.40 6.24
N ASP A 73 -17.94 -12.33 6.09
CA ASP A 73 -16.95 -12.63 7.15
C ASP A 73 -15.54 -12.34 6.64
N ILE A 74 -14.60 -12.04 7.54
CA ILE A 74 -13.20 -11.84 7.20
C ILE A 74 -12.51 -13.21 7.08
N TRP A 75 -11.92 -13.44 5.92
CA TRP A 75 -11.09 -14.59 5.62
C TRP A 75 -9.69 -14.14 5.23
N TYR A 76 -8.73 -15.05 5.33
CA TYR A 76 -7.39 -14.83 4.81
C TYR A 76 -6.82 -16.05 4.13
N SER A 77 -5.86 -15.85 3.24
CA SER A 77 -5.02 -16.89 2.66
C SER A 77 -3.57 -16.45 2.71
N ASP A 78 -2.67 -17.41 2.92
CA ASP A 78 -1.23 -17.21 2.97
C ASP A 78 -0.59 -17.61 1.65
N ARG A 79 0.43 -16.86 1.25
CA ARG A 79 1.20 -17.13 0.06
C ARG A 79 2.29 -18.15 0.39
N ASN A 80 2.23 -19.28 -0.29
CA ASN A 80 3.22 -20.35 -0.19
C ASN A 80 4.53 -19.95 -0.87
N SER A 81 5.61 -20.67 -0.55
CA SER A 81 6.95 -20.42 -1.11
C SER A 81 7.03 -20.59 -2.63
N ASP A 82 6.13 -21.38 -3.23
CA ASP A 82 5.99 -21.55 -4.68
C ASP A 82 5.16 -20.44 -5.34
N GLY A 83 4.67 -19.47 -4.55
CA GLY A 83 3.86 -18.35 -4.99
C GLY A 83 2.35 -18.64 -5.07
N SER A 84 1.91 -19.88 -4.81
CA SER A 84 0.50 -20.25 -4.71
C SER A 84 -0.14 -19.75 -3.41
N TRP A 85 -1.47 -19.81 -3.32
CA TRP A 85 -2.23 -19.40 -2.15
C TRP A 85 -2.75 -20.63 -1.39
N SER A 86 -2.66 -20.60 -0.07
CA SER A 86 -3.20 -21.63 0.81
C SER A 86 -4.74 -21.66 0.79
N GLU A 87 -5.34 -22.74 1.29
CA GLU A 87 -6.77 -22.78 1.51
C GLU A 87 -7.21 -21.65 2.46
N PRO A 88 -8.22 -20.85 2.10
CA PRO A 88 -8.60 -19.72 2.94
C PRO A 88 -9.11 -20.13 4.31
N VAL A 89 -8.74 -19.36 5.31
CA VAL A 89 -9.06 -19.57 6.72
C VAL A 89 -9.98 -18.44 7.18
N ASN A 90 -11.12 -18.80 7.79
CA ASN A 90 -11.99 -17.84 8.48
C ASN A 90 -11.24 -17.31 9.71
N ILE A 91 -11.17 -15.98 9.88
CA ILE A 91 -10.36 -15.40 10.95
C ILE A 91 -10.97 -15.62 12.35
N GLY A 92 -12.28 -15.83 12.41
CA GLY A 92 -13.02 -16.07 13.64
C GLY A 92 -13.14 -14.85 14.58
N PRO A 93 -13.75 -15.04 15.76
CA PRO A 93 -13.80 -14.00 16.78
C PRO A 93 -12.40 -13.60 17.29
N PRO A 94 -12.20 -12.33 17.70
CA PRO A 94 -13.22 -11.32 17.92
C PRO A 94 -13.52 -10.44 16.69
N LEU A 95 -12.92 -10.73 15.53
CA LEU A 95 -13.08 -9.92 14.32
C LEU A 95 -14.34 -10.29 13.55
N ASN A 96 -14.63 -11.58 13.45
CA ASN A 96 -15.90 -12.07 12.92
C ASN A 96 -16.94 -12.19 14.03
N THR A 97 -18.14 -11.72 13.72
CA THR A 97 -19.34 -11.63 14.54
C THR A 97 -20.49 -12.33 13.83
N THR A 98 -21.71 -12.29 14.38
CA THR A 98 -22.88 -12.82 13.69
C THR A 98 -23.43 -11.89 12.60
N GLY A 99 -22.88 -10.67 12.47
CA GLY A 99 -23.21 -9.73 11.39
C GLY A 99 -22.03 -9.58 10.43
N CYS A 100 -22.11 -8.61 9.53
CA CYS A 100 -21.14 -8.48 8.44
C CYS A 100 -19.82 -7.85 8.89
N ASP A 101 -18.71 -8.54 8.66
CA ASP A 101 -17.36 -8.21 9.07
C ASP A 101 -16.42 -8.03 7.87
N VAL A 102 -15.70 -6.91 7.89
CA VAL A 102 -14.76 -6.54 6.84
C VAL A 102 -13.50 -5.94 7.46
N LEU A 103 -12.34 -6.39 6.98
CA LEU A 103 -11.05 -5.79 7.27
C LEU A 103 -10.77 -4.75 6.17
N LEU A 104 -10.72 -3.48 6.56
CA LEU A 104 -10.63 -2.35 5.64
C LEU A 104 -9.17 -2.00 5.33
N SER A 105 -8.28 -2.07 6.31
CA SER A 105 -6.85 -1.83 6.08
C SER A 105 -5.99 -2.45 7.17
N ILE A 106 -4.70 -2.61 6.88
CA ILE A 106 -3.70 -3.08 7.83
C ILE A 106 -2.48 -2.13 7.84
N SER A 107 -1.86 -1.96 9.00
CA SER A 107 -0.66 -1.14 9.17
C SER A 107 0.57 -1.76 8.50
N HIS A 108 1.61 -0.94 8.30
CA HIS A 108 2.84 -1.35 7.62
C HIS A 108 3.60 -2.49 8.32
N ASP A 109 3.48 -2.61 9.63
CA ASP A 109 4.06 -3.69 10.43
C ASP A 109 3.13 -4.90 10.59
N ALA A 110 1.95 -4.87 9.95
CA ALA A 110 0.90 -5.88 10.05
C ALA A 110 0.38 -6.14 11.47
N THR A 111 0.61 -5.23 12.43
CA THR A 111 0.18 -5.41 13.83
C THR A 111 -1.11 -4.68 14.18
N THR A 112 -1.60 -3.79 13.32
CA THR A 112 -2.81 -2.98 13.55
C THR A 112 -3.73 -3.09 12.34
N ALA A 113 -5.02 -3.32 12.55
CA ALA A 113 -6.01 -3.39 11.49
C ALA A 113 -7.20 -2.48 11.77
N LEU A 114 -7.73 -1.89 10.70
CA LEU A 114 -8.99 -1.16 10.67
C LEU A 114 -10.08 -2.12 10.24
N VAL A 115 -11.17 -2.17 10.99
CA VAL A 115 -12.34 -3.01 10.70
C VAL A 115 -13.62 -2.18 10.63
N GLY A 116 -14.57 -2.65 9.84
CA GLY A 116 -15.86 -1.99 9.66
C GLY A 116 -16.80 -2.19 10.84
N GLY A 117 -17.41 -1.08 11.28
CA GLY A 117 -18.40 -1.04 12.34
C GLY A 117 -17.83 -0.80 13.75
N VAL A 118 -18.73 -0.40 14.64
CA VAL A 118 -18.47 -0.29 16.07
C VAL A 118 -18.93 -1.58 16.74
N TYR A 119 -17.96 -2.30 17.31
CA TYR A 119 -18.20 -3.60 17.94
C TYR A 119 -18.88 -3.38 19.30
N PRO A 120 -19.98 -4.09 19.59
CA PRO A 120 -20.67 -3.94 20.85
C PRO A 120 -19.89 -4.56 22.02
N ASP A 121 -20.21 -4.13 23.23
CA ASP A 121 -19.63 -4.76 24.42
C ASP A 121 -20.13 -6.19 24.62
N ASP A 122 -21.45 -6.37 24.44
CA ASP A 122 -22.12 -7.67 24.39
C ASP A 122 -22.15 -8.18 22.93
N PRO A 123 -21.53 -9.34 22.64
CA PRO A 123 -21.46 -9.90 21.29
C PRO A 123 -22.82 -10.32 20.70
N ASN A 124 -23.89 -10.37 21.50
CA ASN A 124 -25.25 -10.65 21.01
C ASN A 124 -25.93 -9.43 20.37
N ASN A 125 -25.35 -8.23 20.53
CA ASN A 125 -25.88 -7.02 19.92
C ASN A 125 -25.34 -6.82 18.50
N ASN A 126 -26.06 -6.04 17.71
CA ASN A 126 -25.61 -5.67 16.36
C ASN A 126 -24.52 -4.60 16.41
N LYS A 127 -23.57 -4.67 15.48
CA LYS A 127 -22.61 -3.58 15.23
C LYS A 127 -23.34 -2.31 14.81
N LYS A 128 -22.80 -1.16 15.25
CA LYS A 128 -23.28 0.17 14.78
C LYS A 128 -22.41 0.65 13.61
N PRO A 129 -22.92 1.55 12.75
CA PRO A 129 -22.10 2.20 11.73
C PRO A 129 -20.90 2.93 12.34
N GLY A 130 -19.74 2.83 11.69
CA GLY A 130 -18.50 3.46 12.14
C GLY A 130 -17.28 2.60 11.85
N PHE A 131 -16.20 2.85 12.57
CA PHE A 131 -14.94 2.14 12.41
C PHE A 131 -14.39 1.73 13.77
N SER A 132 -13.70 0.60 13.79
CA SER A 132 -12.94 0.13 14.95
C SER A 132 -11.51 -0.22 14.55
N ILE A 133 -10.60 -0.17 15.51
CA ILE A 133 -9.20 -0.58 15.35
C ILE A 133 -8.90 -1.76 16.25
N THR A 134 -8.13 -2.72 15.76
CA THR A 134 -7.66 -3.88 16.51
C THR A 134 -6.15 -4.02 16.36
N THR A 135 -5.51 -4.66 17.33
CA THR A 135 -4.08 -4.95 17.32
C THR A 135 -3.81 -6.44 17.47
N TRP A 136 -2.77 -6.93 16.80
CA TRP A 136 -2.27 -8.29 16.93
C TRP A 136 -1.39 -8.40 18.17
N ASN A 137 -1.62 -9.42 19.01
CA ASN A 137 -0.84 -9.65 20.22
C ASN A 137 0.28 -10.70 20.07
N GLY A 138 0.50 -11.21 18.85
CA GLY A 138 1.42 -12.32 18.56
C GLY A 138 0.70 -13.63 18.22
N THR A 139 -0.54 -13.82 18.71
CA THR A 139 -1.30 -15.06 18.54
C THR A 139 -2.70 -14.82 17.99
N THR A 140 -3.34 -13.71 18.34
CA THR A 140 -4.69 -13.36 17.89
C THR A 140 -4.86 -11.85 17.78
N TRP A 141 -5.87 -11.43 17.03
CA TRP A 141 -6.35 -10.06 17.02
C TRP A 141 -7.15 -9.77 18.29
N LEU A 142 -6.89 -8.63 18.92
CA LEU A 142 -7.63 -8.21 20.11
C LEU A 142 -9.05 -7.75 19.78
N LYS A 143 -9.91 -7.64 20.80
CA LYS A 143 -11.26 -7.06 20.64
C LYS A 143 -11.15 -5.68 19.99
N PRO A 144 -11.83 -5.41 18.86
CA PRO A 144 -11.78 -4.10 18.21
C PRO A 144 -12.28 -2.98 19.13
N LYS A 145 -11.59 -1.85 19.11
CA LYS A 145 -11.94 -0.64 19.85
C LYS A 145 -12.42 0.44 18.89
N GLN A 146 -13.52 1.08 19.23
CA GLN A 146 -14.10 2.16 18.41
C GLN A 146 -13.09 3.28 18.12
N LEU A 147 -13.09 3.76 16.87
CA LEU A 147 -12.51 5.05 16.52
C LEU A 147 -13.56 6.15 16.73
N ASN A 148 -13.32 7.01 17.71
CA ASN A 148 -14.21 8.12 18.03
C ASN A 148 -13.95 9.30 17.09
N ILE A 149 -14.72 9.38 16.00
CA ILE A 149 -14.69 10.47 15.03
C ILE A 149 -15.87 11.40 15.35
N PRO A 150 -15.62 12.65 15.82
CA PRO A 150 -16.70 13.58 16.12
C PRO A 150 -17.51 13.89 14.86
N ASN A 151 -18.83 14.11 15.01
CA ASN A 151 -19.74 14.44 13.90
C ASN A 151 -19.72 13.40 12.75
N PHE A 152 -19.43 12.13 13.04
CA PHE A 152 -19.51 11.06 12.06
C PHE A 152 -20.96 10.60 11.86
N TYR A 153 -21.40 10.63 10.60
CA TYR A 153 -22.64 10.00 10.14
C TYR A 153 -22.49 9.63 8.66
N ASN A 154 -23.25 8.64 8.22
CA ASN A 154 -23.30 8.20 6.82
C ASN A 154 -24.76 7.95 6.44
N ASN A 155 -25.22 8.62 5.38
CA ASN A 155 -26.57 8.46 4.84
C ASN A 155 -26.67 7.28 3.85
N SER A 156 -25.54 6.60 3.56
CA SER A 156 -25.46 5.42 2.71
C SER A 156 -25.30 4.14 3.54
N GLY A 157 -25.79 3.01 3.01
CA GLY A 157 -25.47 1.68 3.53
C GLY A 157 -24.05 1.21 3.19
N TYR A 158 -23.35 1.92 2.30
CA TYR A 158 -21.99 1.61 1.87
C TYR A 158 -20.99 2.53 2.55
N PHE A 159 -19.86 1.96 2.96
CA PHE A 159 -18.69 2.70 3.41
C PHE A 159 -17.42 1.89 3.17
N CYS A 160 -16.35 2.58 2.83
CA CYS A 160 -15.00 2.02 2.69
C CYS A 160 -14.02 2.95 3.38
N ALA A 161 -12.89 2.44 3.83
CA ALA A 161 -11.87 3.26 4.45
C ALA A 161 -10.48 2.67 4.32
N CYS A 162 -9.47 3.51 4.50
CA CYS A 162 -8.10 3.09 4.74
C CYS A 162 -7.48 3.92 5.86
N LEU A 163 -6.70 3.25 6.70
CA LEU A 163 -5.80 3.88 7.65
C LEU A 163 -4.42 4.08 7.00
N SER A 164 -3.85 5.27 7.17
CA SER A 164 -2.47 5.57 6.81
C SER A 164 -1.47 4.66 7.54
N ALA A 165 -0.32 4.43 6.92
CA ALA A 165 0.73 3.55 7.44
C ALA A 165 1.25 3.94 8.84
N ASP A 166 1.15 5.23 9.20
CA ASP A 166 1.56 5.76 10.52
C ASP A 166 0.39 5.86 11.52
N ASN A 167 -0.79 5.38 11.15
CA ASN A 167 -2.03 5.38 11.94
C ASN A 167 -2.55 6.77 12.34
N ASN A 168 -2.11 7.84 11.67
CA ASN A 168 -2.49 9.21 12.03
C ASN A 168 -3.59 9.81 11.16
N VAL A 169 -3.89 9.18 10.03
CA VAL A 169 -4.88 9.64 9.06
C VAL A 169 -5.79 8.51 8.64
N LEU A 170 -7.08 8.76 8.68
CA LEU A 170 -8.12 7.89 8.17
C LEU A 170 -8.73 8.57 6.93
N ILE A 171 -8.78 7.86 5.81
CA ILE A 171 -9.52 8.30 4.61
C ILE A 171 -10.69 7.34 4.42
N PHE A 172 -11.88 7.86 4.20
CA PHE A 172 -13.09 7.06 4.10
C PHE A 172 -14.09 7.64 3.10
N ALA A 173 -14.87 6.76 2.48
CA ALA A 173 -15.94 7.08 1.57
C ALA A 173 -17.28 6.99 2.29
N ILE A 174 -18.01 8.09 2.36
CA ILE A 174 -19.34 8.17 3.00
C ILE A 174 -20.24 9.15 2.24
N SER A 175 -21.54 9.06 2.49
CA SER A 175 -22.53 10.03 2.02
C SER A 175 -22.95 10.94 3.18
N ARG A 176 -22.74 12.24 3.03
CA ARG A 176 -23.12 13.28 4.00
C ARG A 176 -23.89 14.38 3.30
N ASN A 177 -24.51 15.28 4.07
CA ASN A 177 -25.25 16.40 3.50
C ASN A 177 -24.34 17.40 2.75
N ASP A 178 -23.03 17.37 3.02
CA ASP A 178 -22.01 18.18 2.35
C ASP A 178 -21.24 17.42 1.25
N ALA A 179 -21.69 16.21 0.87
CA ALA A 179 -21.09 15.45 -0.22
C ALA A 179 -21.39 16.10 -1.58
N LEU A 180 -20.43 16.02 -2.49
CA LEU A 180 -20.60 16.48 -3.88
C LEU A 180 -21.39 15.48 -4.72
N GLY A 181 -21.24 14.18 -4.46
CA GLY A 181 -21.89 13.09 -5.17
C GLY A 181 -22.57 12.08 -4.25
N GLY A 182 -22.63 10.82 -4.70
CA GLY A 182 -23.29 9.74 -3.96
C GLY A 182 -22.50 9.32 -2.72
N LEU A 183 -21.26 8.89 -2.94
CA LEU A 183 -20.22 8.73 -1.92
C LEU A 183 -19.10 9.70 -2.26
N ASP A 184 -18.56 10.34 -1.22
CA ASP A 184 -17.45 11.27 -1.32
C ASP A 184 -16.31 10.80 -0.41
N LEU A 185 -15.06 11.12 -0.77
CA LEU A 185 -13.91 10.86 0.08
C LEU A 185 -13.73 11.99 1.10
N TYR A 186 -13.58 11.58 2.36
CA TYR A 186 -13.29 12.43 3.51
C TYR A 186 -12.00 11.95 4.19
N SER A 187 -11.38 12.85 4.95
CA SER A 187 -10.27 12.56 5.84
C SER A 187 -10.64 12.91 7.28
N SER A 188 -10.07 12.16 8.22
CA SER A 188 -10.01 12.51 9.64
C SER A 188 -8.56 12.36 10.10
N LEU A 189 -8.07 13.36 10.83
CA LEU A 189 -6.68 13.45 11.28
C LEU A 189 -6.62 13.22 12.79
N LYS A 190 -5.64 12.42 13.22
CA LYS A 190 -5.35 12.15 14.62
C LYS A 190 -4.39 13.19 15.17
N ASP A 191 -4.77 13.84 16.28
CA ASP A 191 -3.91 14.78 16.98
C ASP A 191 -2.87 14.06 17.87
N ARG A 192 -1.99 14.84 18.50
CA ARG A 192 -0.94 14.32 19.40
C ARG A 192 -1.48 13.65 20.66
N ASN A 193 -2.72 13.95 21.04
CA ASN A 193 -3.41 13.34 22.18
C ASN A 193 -4.17 12.07 21.77
N GLY A 194 -4.17 11.74 20.48
CA GLY A 194 -4.84 10.58 19.91
C GLY A 194 -6.29 10.80 19.53
N ASN A 195 -6.79 12.05 19.56
CA ASN A 195 -8.16 12.37 19.18
C ASN A 195 -8.27 12.54 17.66
N TRP A 196 -9.35 12.03 17.08
CA TRP A 196 -9.65 12.20 15.66
C TRP A 196 -10.42 13.49 15.40
N SER A 197 -10.12 14.16 14.28
CA SER A 197 -10.88 15.32 13.82
C SER A 197 -12.23 14.92 13.22
N GLU A 198 -13.15 15.89 13.08
CA GLU A 198 -14.36 15.68 12.26
C GLU A 198 -14.01 15.31 10.81
N PRO A 199 -14.93 14.61 10.09
CA PRO A 199 -14.77 14.34 8.66
C PRO A 199 -14.59 15.63 7.87
N LYS A 200 -13.50 15.71 7.10
CA LYS A 200 -13.23 16.82 6.18
C LYS A 200 -13.13 16.30 4.75
N THR A 201 -13.96 16.82 3.86
CA THR A 201 -13.97 16.46 2.43
C THR A 201 -12.57 16.60 1.82
N LEU A 202 -12.20 15.74 0.86
CA LEU A 202 -10.98 15.92 0.05
C LEU A 202 -11.15 16.97 -1.05
N GLY A 203 -12.34 17.56 -1.19
CA GLY A 203 -12.64 18.67 -2.07
C GLY A 203 -12.94 18.24 -3.53
N PRO A 204 -13.41 19.19 -4.36
CA PRO A 204 -13.95 18.91 -5.70
C PRO A 204 -12.88 18.55 -6.76
N ILE A 205 -11.60 18.59 -6.40
CA ILE A 205 -10.53 18.06 -7.26
C ILE A 205 -10.52 16.54 -7.19
N VAL A 206 -10.65 16.00 -5.97
CA VAL A 206 -10.65 14.55 -5.72
C VAL A 206 -12.05 13.99 -5.90
N ASN A 207 -13.04 14.56 -5.21
CA ASN A 207 -14.43 14.13 -5.32
C ASN A 207 -15.08 14.66 -6.60
N SER A 208 -16.06 13.91 -7.09
CA SER A 208 -16.85 14.17 -8.27
C SER A 208 -18.33 14.23 -7.91
N VAL A 209 -19.19 14.59 -8.86
CA VAL A 209 -20.65 14.54 -8.69
C VAL A 209 -21.22 13.11 -8.77
N GLN A 210 -20.35 12.10 -8.78
CA GLN A 210 -20.69 10.69 -8.94
C GLN A 210 -20.36 9.93 -7.64
N PHE A 211 -20.11 8.62 -7.70
CA PHE A 211 -19.62 7.85 -6.56
C PHE A 211 -18.10 7.83 -6.58
N ASP A 212 -17.48 8.23 -5.47
CA ASP A 212 -16.05 8.12 -5.21
C ASP A 212 -15.86 7.28 -3.95
N SER A 213 -15.21 6.11 -4.09
CA SER A 213 -15.23 5.06 -3.08
C SER A 213 -13.91 4.29 -2.95
N SER A 214 -13.86 3.36 -2.00
CA SER A 214 -12.73 2.45 -1.78
C SER A 214 -11.35 3.10 -1.77
N PRO A 215 -11.12 4.09 -0.88
CA PRO A 215 -9.83 4.75 -0.81
C PRO A 215 -8.74 3.76 -0.35
N PHE A 216 -7.58 3.84 -0.99
CA PHE A 216 -6.36 3.16 -0.60
C PHE A 216 -5.19 4.16 -0.63
N LEU A 217 -4.70 4.54 0.55
CA LEU A 217 -3.53 5.38 0.70
C LEU A 217 -2.27 4.52 0.74
N ALA A 218 -1.36 4.76 -0.19
CA ALA A 218 -0.10 4.06 -0.26
C ALA A 218 0.84 4.39 0.92
N SER A 219 1.86 3.55 1.09
CA SER A 219 2.86 3.65 2.15
C SER A 219 3.68 4.96 2.13
N ASP A 220 3.72 5.66 0.99
CA ASP A 220 4.35 6.98 0.84
C ASP A 220 3.54 8.12 1.50
N GLY A 221 2.32 7.85 1.97
CA GLY A 221 1.43 8.84 2.59
C GLY A 221 1.00 9.98 1.67
N LYS A 222 1.21 9.84 0.36
CA LYS A 222 0.99 10.88 -0.65
C LYS A 222 0.15 10.38 -1.82
N THR A 223 0.29 9.11 -2.20
CA THR A 223 -0.42 8.54 -3.34
C THR A 223 -1.70 7.85 -2.86
N LEU A 224 -2.85 8.39 -3.27
CA LEU A 224 -4.17 7.87 -2.97
C LEU A 224 -4.78 7.25 -4.23
N TYR A 225 -5.23 6.01 -4.12
CA TYR A 225 -6.03 5.33 -5.12
C TYR A 225 -7.47 5.23 -4.64
N PHE A 226 -8.42 5.22 -5.57
CA PHE A 226 -9.83 5.09 -5.25
C PHE A 226 -10.62 4.67 -6.50
N SER A 227 -11.83 4.14 -6.31
CA SER A 227 -12.75 3.76 -7.38
C SER A 227 -13.76 4.88 -7.63
N SER A 228 -14.10 5.12 -8.90
CA SER A 228 -15.04 6.16 -9.29
C SER A 228 -15.74 5.89 -10.62
N ASN A 229 -17.03 6.21 -10.70
CA ASN A 229 -17.81 6.25 -11.95
C ASN A 229 -17.87 7.67 -12.56
N ARG A 230 -16.86 8.50 -12.32
CA ARG A 230 -16.72 9.82 -12.97
C ARG A 230 -16.68 9.71 -14.49
N LYS A 231 -17.15 10.75 -15.18
CA LYS A 231 -17.15 10.82 -16.65
C LYS A 231 -15.73 10.75 -17.21
N GLY A 232 -15.58 10.06 -18.35
CA GLY A 232 -14.31 9.92 -19.07
C GLY A 232 -13.50 8.67 -18.71
N GLY A 233 -14.07 7.75 -17.93
CA GLY A 233 -13.54 6.40 -17.69
C GLY A 233 -13.82 5.42 -18.85
N TYR A 234 -13.33 4.19 -18.68
CA TYR A 234 -13.46 3.05 -19.59
C TYR A 234 -14.70 2.21 -19.30
N GLY A 235 -15.05 2.04 -18.02
CA GLY A 235 -16.13 1.16 -17.57
C GLY A 235 -17.20 1.86 -16.75
N LYS A 236 -17.87 1.07 -15.91
CA LYS A 236 -18.87 1.55 -14.96
C LYS A 236 -18.19 2.26 -13.80
N ASN A 237 -17.32 1.56 -13.08
CA ASN A 237 -16.44 2.12 -12.06
C ASN A 237 -15.01 1.83 -12.47
N ASP A 238 -14.17 2.85 -12.44
CA ASP A 238 -12.76 2.77 -12.78
C ASP A 238 -11.90 3.11 -11.56
N LEU A 239 -10.68 2.57 -11.52
CA LEU A 239 -9.67 3.00 -10.56
C LEU A 239 -8.94 4.25 -11.05
N TYR A 240 -8.68 5.15 -10.11
CA TYR A 240 -7.93 6.39 -10.29
C TYR A 240 -6.83 6.51 -9.25
N VAL A 241 -5.81 7.32 -9.56
CA VAL A 241 -4.76 7.75 -8.64
C VAL A 241 -4.70 9.26 -8.55
N THR A 242 -4.49 9.79 -7.35
CA THR A 242 -4.17 11.19 -7.10
C THR A 242 -3.04 11.30 -6.07
N ARG A 243 -2.34 12.43 -6.08
CA ARG A 243 -1.20 12.71 -5.21
C ARG A 243 -1.43 13.94 -4.37
N ARG A 244 -1.21 13.81 -3.07
CA ARG A 244 -1.23 14.89 -2.10
C ARG A 244 -0.06 15.82 -2.37
N LEU A 245 -0.33 17.13 -2.42
CA LEU A 245 0.65 18.15 -2.76
C LEU A 245 1.24 18.86 -1.52
N ASP A 246 0.56 18.80 -0.38
CA ASP A 246 1.01 19.41 0.87
C ASP A 246 0.42 18.70 2.11
N SER A 247 0.75 19.15 3.31
CA SER A 247 0.29 18.56 4.58
C SER A 247 -1.16 18.86 4.95
N THR A 248 -1.90 19.62 4.14
CA THR A 248 -3.27 20.06 4.51
C THR A 248 -4.32 18.97 4.31
N TRP A 249 -4.00 17.93 3.52
CA TRP A 249 -4.97 16.92 3.03
C TRP A 249 -6.10 17.52 2.18
N GLN A 250 -5.96 18.76 1.73
CA GLN A 250 -6.94 19.48 0.90
C GLN A 250 -6.41 19.83 -0.49
N ASN A 251 -5.11 19.64 -0.72
CA ASN A 251 -4.46 19.95 -1.97
C ASN A 251 -3.92 18.68 -2.62
N TRP A 252 -4.51 18.35 -3.77
CA TRP A 252 -4.28 17.10 -4.47
C TRP A 252 -4.13 17.37 -5.97
N THR A 253 -3.40 16.52 -6.68
CA THR A 253 -3.40 16.55 -8.14
C THR A 253 -4.77 16.17 -8.69
N LYS A 254 -5.08 16.56 -9.92
CA LYS A 254 -6.25 16.01 -10.62
C LYS A 254 -6.12 14.48 -10.74
N PRO A 255 -7.15 13.70 -10.38
CA PRO A 255 -7.08 12.24 -10.46
C PRO A 255 -6.81 11.75 -11.89
N LYS A 256 -5.87 10.82 -12.01
CA LYS A 256 -5.47 10.16 -13.25
C LYS A 256 -6.05 8.75 -13.27
N ASN A 257 -6.74 8.39 -14.34
CA ASN A 257 -7.27 7.04 -14.56
C ASN A 257 -6.11 6.03 -14.70
N LEU A 258 -6.26 4.81 -14.16
CA LEU A 258 -5.20 3.80 -14.20
C LEU A 258 -4.99 3.13 -15.58
N GLY A 259 -5.83 3.43 -16.57
CA GLY A 259 -5.69 2.99 -17.95
C GLY A 259 -6.33 1.63 -18.23
N GLU A 260 -6.51 1.33 -19.52
CA GLU A 260 -7.26 0.18 -20.05
C GLU A 260 -6.66 -1.20 -19.74
N ILE A 261 -5.41 -1.27 -19.27
CA ILE A 261 -4.81 -2.52 -18.82
C ILE A 261 -5.41 -2.95 -17.47
N ILE A 262 -5.78 -1.99 -16.64
CA ILE A 262 -6.31 -2.21 -15.29
C ILE A 262 -7.82 -2.04 -15.29
N ASN A 263 -8.30 -0.92 -15.83
CA ASN A 263 -9.73 -0.61 -15.93
C ASN A 263 -10.33 -1.29 -17.14
N SER A 264 -11.43 -2.02 -16.93
CA SER A 264 -12.17 -2.74 -17.94
C SER A 264 -13.44 -1.97 -18.33
N ILE A 265 -14.28 -2.58 -19.17
CA ILE A 265 -15.64 -2.07 -19.43
C ILE A 265 -16.60 -2.28 -18.23
N GLY A 266 -16.18 -3.07 -17.25
CA GLY A 266 -16.97 -3.46 -16.08
C GLY A 266 -16.72 -2.54 -14.88
N ASP A 267 -16.76 -3.13 -13.69
CA ASP A 267 -16.49 -2.46 -12.43
C ASP A 267 -15.09 -2.84 -11.91
N GLU A 268 -14.24 -1.85 -11.62
CA GLU A 268 -13.07 -1.96 -10.76
C GLU A 268 -13.35 -1.24 -9.43
N LEU A 269 -13.55 -2.03 -8.37
CA LEU A 269 -14.21 -1.55 -7.15
C LEU A 269 -13.24 -1.13 -6.06
N SER A 270 -12.06 -1.73 -5.97
CA SER A 270 -11.08 -1.45 -4.93
C SER A 270 -9.68 -1.92 -5.34
N ILE A 271 -8.67 -1.39 -4.63
CA ILE A 271 -7.26 -1.72 -4.83
C ILE A 271 -6.54 -1.78 -3.49
N SER A 272 -5.62 -2.72 -3.37
CA SER A 272 -4.63 -2.80 -2.30
C SER A 272 -3.26 -3.06 -2.90
N ILE A 273 -2.24 -2.41 -2.38
CA ILE A 273 -0.87 -2.46 -2.92
C ILE A 273 0.08 -2.83 -1.78
N ASN A 274 1.04 -3.71 -2.07
CA ASN A 274 2.12 -4.01 -1.12
C ASN A 274 3.04 -2.80 -0.90
N ALA A 275 3.93 -2.88 0.10
CA ALA A 275 4.79 -1.76 0.48
C ALA A 275 5.78 -1.35 -0.62
N SER A 276 6.24 -2.28 -1.46
CA SER A 276 7.15 -1.99 -2.57
C SER A 276 6.45 -1.33 -3.77
N GLY A 277 5.13 -1.37 -3.82
CA GLY A 277 4.36 -0.80 -4.94
C GLY A 277 4.42 -1.62 -6.23
N ASP A 278 4.99 -2.84 -6.19
CA ASP A 278 5.13 -3.70 -7.37
C ASP A 278 3.96 -4.67 -7.56
N THR A 279 3.22 -4.96 -6.48
CA THR A 279 2.11 -5.90 -6.48
C THR A 279 0.85 -5.17 -6.04
N ALA A 280 -0.11 -5.07 -6.96
CA ALA A 280 -1.42 -4.50 -6.69
C ALA A 280 -2.50 -5.57 -6.88
N CYS A 281 -3.39 -5.66 -5.91
CA CYS A 281 -4.55 -6.53 -5.86
C CYS A 281 -5.79 -5.68 -6.07
N ILE A 282 -6.67 -6.04 -7.01
CA ILE A 282 -7.90 -5.28 -7.29
C ILE A 282 -9.12 -6.20 -7.26
N VAL A 283 -10.28 -5.63 -6.94
CA VAL A 283 -11.57 -6.25 -7.26
C VAL A 283 -12.02 -5.74 -8.62
N SER A 284 -12.26 -6.66 -9.55
CA SER A 284 -12.65 -6.35 -10.93
C SER A 284 -13.75 -7.30 -11.40
N SER A 285 -14.67 -6.79 -12.23
CA SER A 285 -15.63 -7.60 -12.98
C SER A 285 -14.98 -8.13 -14.27
N ASP A 286 -14.92 -9.45 -14.45
CA ASP A 286 -14.44 -9.98 -15.73
C ASP A 286 -15.45 -9.74 -16.85
N SER A 287 -15.00 -9.19 -17.98
CA SER A 287 -15.78 -9.17 -19.23
C SER A 287 -16.03 -10.56 -19.83
N ILE A 288 -15.16 -11.54 -19.55
CA ILE A 288 -15.21 -12.91 -20.09
C ILE A 288 -16.18 -13.78 -19.30
N TYR A 289 -16.16 -13.69 -17.97
CA TYR A 289 -16.99 -14.51 -17.08
C TYR A 289 -18.17 -13.76 -16.46
N GLN A 290 -18.24 -12.42 -16.59
CA GLN A 290 -19.23 -11.56 -15.92
C GLN A 290 -19.29 -11.76 -14.40
N LEU A 291 -18.17 -12.15 -13.78
CA LEU A 291 -18.06 -12.38 -12.35
C LEU A 291 -17.03 -11.43 -11.73
N GLU A 292 -17.44 -10.80 -10.63
CA GLU A 292 -16.54 -10.09 -9.73
C GLU A 292 -15.51 -11.06 -9.15
N GLY A 293 -14.30 -10.58 -8.97
CA GLY A 293 -13.25 -11.32 -8.29
C GLY A 293 -12.01 -10.48 -8.08
N ILE A 294 -11.06 -11.07 -7.38
CA ILE A 294 -9.77 -10.53 -7.06
C ILE A 294 -8.77 -10.88 -8.17
N TYR A 295 -8.02 -9.87 -8.61
CA TYR A 295 -6.98 -9.96 -9.63
C TYR A 295 -5.70 -9.35 -9.12
N PHE A 296 -4.56 -9.92 -9.54
CA PHE A 296 -3.31 -9.18 -9.51
C PHE A 296 -3.15 -8.34 -10.77
N VAL A 297 -2.68 -7.11 -10.57
CA VAL A 297 -2.34 -6.20 -11.64
C VAL A 297 -0.93 -5.62 -11.50
N CYS A 298 -0.28 -5.41 -12.64
CA CYS A 298 0.96 -4.64 -12.69
C CYS A 298 0.65 -3.15 -12.81
N LEU A 299 1.12 -2.34 -11.87
CA LEU A 299 1.03 -0.89 -11.97
C LEU A 299 2.14 -0.32 -12.86
N PRO A 300 1.83 0.52 -13.87
CA PRO A 300 2.81 1.32 -14.60
C PRO A 300 3.63 2.21 -13.67
N ARG A 301 4.91 2.44 -13.98
CA ARG A 301 5.86 3.15 -13.10
C ARG A 301 5.36 4.55 -12.69
N ASP A 302 4.73 5.28 -13.59
CA ASP A 302 4.18 6.63 -13.37
C ASP A 302 2.90 6.63 -12.52
N LEU A 303 2.24 5.48 -12.37
CA LEU A 303 1.04 5.28 -11.56
C LEU A 303 1.34 4.68 -10.20
N ARG A 304 2.53 4.11 -9.99
CA ARG A 304 2.95 3.58 -8.68
C ARG A 304 3.01 4.67 -7.63
N PRO A 305 2.96 4.28 -6.33
CA PRO A 305 3.35 5.18 -5.26
C PRO A 305 4.72 5.74 -5.58
N GLN A 306 5.00 6.98 -5.17
CA GLN A 306 6.36 7.44 -5.27
C GLN A 306 7.16 6.52 -4.37
N VAL A 307 7.98 5.66 -5.01
CA VAL A 307 9.16 5.14 -4.34
C VAL A 307 9.77 6.40 -3.80
N MET A 308 9.79 6.56 -2.47
CA MET A 308 10.47 7.71 -1.91
C MET A 308 11.86 7.65 -2.53
N ASP A 309 12.15 8.57 -3.45
CA ASP A 309 13.41 8.65 -4.15
C ASP A 309 14.40 9.10 -3.09
N PHE A 310 14.85 8.14 -2.29
CA PHE A 310 15.81 8.32 -1.21
C PHE A 310 17.22 8.53 -1.75
N VAL A 311 17.35 8.67 -3.07
CA VAL A 311 18.60 8.90 -3.78
C VAL A 311 18.56 10.29 -4.39
N HIS A 312 18.85 11.31 -3.58
CA HIS A 312 19.73 12.34 -4.10
C HIS A 312 21.15 11.85 -3.88
N PRO A 313 21.90 11.44 -4.92
CA PRO A 313 23.34 11.45 -4.82
C PRO A 313 23.72 12.92 -4.73
N MET A 314 23.75 13.48 -3.52
CA MET A 314 24.37 14.80 -3.34
C MET A 314 25.86 14.59 -3.49
N GLN A 315 26.36 14.96 -4.67
CA GLN A 315 27.77 15.06 -5.04
C GLN A 315 28.59 13.78 -4.82
N ASN A 316 28.87 13.07 -5.92
CA ASN A 316 30.19 12.47 -6.05
C ASN A 316 31.19 13.64 -6.10
N ASP A 317 31.78 13.98 -4.97
CA ASP A 317 33.05 14.70 -4.99
C ASP A 317 34.08 13.73 -5.59
N MET A 318 34.23 13.75 -6.92
CA MET A 318 35.24 12.99 -7.68
C MET A 318 36.69 13.31 -7.26
N LYS A 319 36.89 14.07 -6.19
CA LYS A 319 38.18 14.41 -5.59
C LYS A 319 38.49 13.65 -4.28
N ASN A 320 37.58 12.87 -3.70
CA ASN A 320 37.76 12.38 -2.31
C ASN A 320 37.36 10.91 -2.01
N ASP A 321 37.10 10.04 -3.00
CA ASP A 321 36.73 8.61 -2.80
C ASP A 321 35.67 8.39 -1.72
N LYS A 322 34.68 9.28 -1.67
CA LYS A 322 33.56 9.21 -0.73
C LYS A 322 32.25 9.35 -1.46
N SER A 323 31.31 8.47 -1.11
CA SER A 323 29.91 8.55 -1.55
C SER A 323 29.00 8.69 -0.34
N LEU A 324 27.96 9.51 -0.50
CA LEU A 324 26.92 9.72 0.50
C LEU A 324 25.62 9.07 0.03
N PHE A 325 25.07 8.21 0.87
CA PHE A 325 23.75 7.61 0.70
C PHE A 325 22.85 8.08 1.84
N THR A 326 21.57 8.27 1.58
CA THR A 326 20.60 8.66 2.62
C THR A 326 19.43 7.68 2.62
N ILE A 327 19.01 7.28 3.81
CA ILE A 327 17.85 6.42 4.04
C ILE A 327 16.89 7.19 4.93
N TYR A 328 15.61 7.25 4.59
CA TYR A 328 14.62 7.94 5.43
C TYR A 328 13.66 6.96 6.09
N PHE A 329 13.07 7.43 7.18
CA PHE A 329 12.22 6.67 8.08
C PHE A 329 10.90 7.42 8.29
N ASN A 330 9.84 6.65 8.50
CA ASN A 330 8.58 7.19 8.98
C ASN A 330 8.72 7.73 10.41
N SER A 331 7.77 8.58 10.82
CA SER A 331 7.77 9.17 12.17
C SER A 331 7.82 8.08 13.24
N ASN A 332 8.70 8.24 14.24
CA ASN A 332 8.93 7.28 15.33
C ASN A 332 9.36 5.84 14.93
N VAL A 333 9.61 5.58 13.65
CA VAL A 333 10.04 4.26 13.15
C VAL A 333 11.57 4.18 13.02
N SER A 334 12.12 3.01 13.32
CA SER A 334 13.56 2.69 13.15
C SER A 334 13.83 1.35 12.44
N THR A 335 12.79 0.66 12.00
CA THR A 335 12.88 -0.58 11.19
C THR A 335 13.18 -0.24 9.73
N LEU A 336 13.94 -1.11 9.07
CA LEU A 336 14.23 -0.98 7.63
C LEU A 336 13.08 -1.55 6.82
N THR A 337 12.74 -0.86 5.73
CA THR A 337 11.83 -1.31 4.68
C THR A 337 12.62 -1.96 3.53
N ASP A 338 11.95 -2.64 2.60
CA ASP A 338 12.60 -3.19 1.41
C ASP A 338 13.27 -2.13 0.56
N ASN A 339 12.72 -0.92 0.50
CA ASN A 339 13.35 0.21 -0.18
C ASN A 339 14.66 0.63 0.51
N ASN A 340 14.69 0.60 1.86
CA ASN A 340 15.93 0.84 2.60
C ASN A 340 16.94 -0.28 2.31
N ASN A 341 16.49 -1.53 2.24
CA ASN A 341 17.34 -2.67 1.92
C ASN A 341 17.97 -2.53 0.52
N GLN A 342 17.23 -2.10 -0.51
CA GLN A 342 17.79 -1.87 -1.85
C GLN A 342 18.94 -0.86 -1.86
N VAL A 343 18.86 0.21 -1.07
CA VAL A 343 19.96 1.18 -0.92
C VAL A 343 21.17 0.54 -0.26
N LEU A 344 20.95 -0.27 0.78
CA LEU A 344 22.01 -0.97 1.50
C LEU A 344 22.64 -2.07 0.64
N ASP A 345 21.85 -2.78 -0.15
CA ASP A 345 22.31 -3.83 -1.07
C ASP A 345 23.20 -3.25 -2.16
N LYS A 346 22.93 -2.02 -2.62
CA LYS A 346 23.83 -1.30 -3.52
C LYS A 346 25.20 -1.05 -2.86
N ILE A 347 25.23 -0.61 -1.61
CA ILE A 347 26.48 -0.42 -0.86
C ILE A 347 27.19 -1.78 -0.67
N ILE A 348 26.44 -2.84 -0.37
CA ILE A 348 26.98 -4.20 -0.21
C ILE A 348 27.58 -4.73 -1.52
N SER A 349 26.99 -4.41 -2.67
CA SER A 349 27.53 -4.81 -3.97
C SER A 349 28.95 -4.26 -4.23
N GLU A 350 29.30 -3.16 -3.57
CA GLU A 350 30.60 -2.50 -3.69
C GLU A 350 31.59 -2.89 -2.57
N HIS A 351 31.25 -3.86 -1.70
CA HIS A 351 31.95 -4.19 -0.45
C HIS A 351 33.47 -4.34 -0.58
N ILE A 352 33.98 -4.87 -1.70
CA ILE A 352 35.41 -5.10 -1.95
C ILE A 352 36.20 -3.79 -1.91
N ARG A 353 35.59 -2.68 -2.35
CA ARG A 353 36.25 -1.37 -2.42
C ARG A 353 36.11 -0.57 -1.14
N ILE A 354 35.30 -1.02 -0.17
CA ILE A 354 34.94 -0.21 1.00
C ILE A 354 36.07 -0.22 2.03
N LYS A 355 36.68 0.95 2.23
CA LYS A 355 37.66 1.19 3.29
C LYS A 355 36.96 1.33 4.64
N LYS A 356 35.90 2.14 4.71
CA LYS A 356 35.19 2.50 5.94
C LYS A 356 33.79 3.03 5.62
N ILE A 357 32.82 2.74 6.50
CA ILE A 357 31.48 3.35 6.46
C ILE A 357 31.23 4.15 7.74
N GLN A 358 30.65 5.33 7.59
CA GLN A 358 30.12 6.13 8.68
C GLN A 358 28.60 6.23 8.56
N VAL A 359 27.86 5.82 9.58
CA VAL A 359 26.39 5.89 9.63
C VAL A 359 25.99 6.96 10.63
N THR A 360 25.18 7.94 10.22
CA THR A 360 24.71 9.03 11.08
C THR A 360 23.19 9.09 11.09
N GLY A 361 22.56 8.81 12.23
CA GLY A 361 21.11 8.93 12.39
C GLY A 361 20.65 10.34 12.75
N TYR A 362 19.45 10.71 12.30
CA TYR A 362 18.76 11.98 12.51
C TYR A 362 17.27 11.76 12.82
N THR A 363 16.66 12.76 13.47
CA THR A 363 15.21 12.86 13.70
C THR A 363 14.70 14.23 13.25
N ASP A 364 13.37 14.36 13.18
CA ASP A 364 12.75 15.68 13.12
C ASP A 364 12.70 16.34 14.52
N ASP A 365 12.01 17.47 14.60
CA ASP A 365 11.83 18.33 15.79
C ASP A 365 10.65 17.90 16.69
N THR A 366 10.04 16.75 16.42
CA THR A 366 8.88 16.26 17.17
C THR A 366 9.33 15.37 18.32
N GLY A 367 8.92 15.71 19.55
CA GLY A 367 9.26 14.93 20.75
C GLY A 367 10.33 15.60 21.61
N SER A 368 10.76 14.92 22.67
CA SER A 368 11.83 15.42 23.54
C SER A 368 13.21 15.19 22.93
N ASP A 369 14.19 16.01 23.30
CA ASP A 369 15.59 15.84 22.87
C ASP A 369 16.14 14.44 23.20
N SER A 370 15.76 13.90 24.37
CA SER A 370 16.15 12.55 24.79
C SER A 370 15.55 11.47 23.90
N ASP A 371 14.27 11.59 23.53
CA ASP A 371 13.61 10.62 22.64
C ASP A 371 14.18 10.68 21.24
N ASN A 372 14.46 11.90 20.74
CA ASN A 372 15.07 12.15 19.44
C ASN A 372 16.51 11.61 19.37
N MET A 373 17.27 11.76 20.44
CA MET A 373 18.62 11.18 20.56
C MET A 373 18.56 9.65 20.52
N GLU A 374 17.63 9.04 21.24
CA GLU A 374 17.50 7.58 21.27
C GLU A 374 16.97 7.03 19.93
N LEU A 375 16.00 7.70 19.31
CA LEU A 375 15.45 7.30 18.02
C LEU A 375 16.49 7.41 16.89
N SER A 376 17.26 8.49 16.84
CA SER A 376 18.38 8.62 15.89
C SER A 376 19.42 7.53 16.08
N ARG A 377 19.76 7.19 17.34
CA ARG A 377 20.66 6.07 17.67
C ARG A 377 20.11 4.73 17.18
N ARG A 378 18.83 4.44 17.42
CA ARG A 378 18.18 3.19 16.96
C ARG A 378 18.21 3.06 15.45
N ARG A 379 17.84 4.12 14.70
CA ARG A 379 17.87 4.13 13.23
C ARG A 379 19.27 3.83 12.68
N ALA A 380 20.29 4.51 13.21
CA ALA A 380 21.68 4.26 12.82
C ALA A 380 22.13 2.83 13.17
N ALA A 381 21.67 2.30 14.32
CA ALA A 381 21.98 0.95 14.76
C ALA A 381 21.34 -0.11 13.85
N THR A 382 20.10 0.08 13.39
CA THR A 382 19.44 -0.85 12.46
C THR A 382 20.21 -0.95 11.15
N VAL A 383 20.60 0.19 10.57
CA VAL A 383 21.43 0.24 9.35
C VAL A 383 22.77 -0.49 9.55
N ARG A 384 23.47 -0.20 10.66
CA ARG A 384 24.74 -0.87 10.98
C ARG A 384 24.56 -2.39 11.10
N THR A 385 23.53 -2.83 11.80
CA THR A 385 23.26 -4.27 12.01
C THR A 385 23.02 -4.96 10.67
N TYR A 386 22.28 -4.33 9.77
CA TYR A 386 22.05 -4.86 8.42
C TYR A 386 23.35 -5.00 7.62
N LEU A 387 24.19 -3.94 7.59
CA LEU A 387 25.47 -3.96 6.88
C LEU A 387 26.43 -5.03 7.44
N ARG A 388 26.49 -5.18 8.76
CA ARG A 388 27.35 -6.20 9.41
C ARG A 388 26.87 -7.61 9.15
N LYS A 389 25.56 -7.85 9.18
CA LYS A 389 24.96 -9.15 8.84
C LYS A 389 25.33 -9.58 7.42
N ASN A 390 25.49 -8.61 6.51
CA ASN A 390 25.89 -8.83 5.12
C ASN A 390 27.40 -8.65 4.86
N GLY A 391 28.23 -8.83 5.89
CA GLY A 391 29.69 -8.94 5.73
C GLY A 391 30.48 -7.63 5.79
N ILE A 392 29.82 -6.47 5.91
CA ILE A 392 30.52 -5.18 6.07
C ILE A 392 30.76 -4.91 7.56
N ASN A 393 31.95 -5.23 8.05
CA ASN A 393 32.30 -5.09 9.47
C ASN A 393 32.88 -3.71 9.85
N ARG A 394 33.31 -2.90 8.88
CA ARG A 394 33.98 -1.60 9.09
C ARG A 394 33.00 -0.43 9.15
N VAL A 395 32.02 -0.52 10.04
CA VAL A 395 30.92 0.45 10.16
C VAL A 395 31.01 1.22 11.47
N GLU A 396 31.34 2.51 11.40
CA GLU A 396 31.31 3.45 12.51
C GLU A 396 29.93 4.08 12.65
N LEU A 397 29.45 4.16 13.88
CA LEU A 397 28.12 4.65 14.19
C LEU A 397 28.23 6.02 14.87
N HIS A 398 27.55 6.98 14.26
CA HIS A 398 27.29 8.30 14.80
C HIS A 398 25.79 8.51 14.84
N TYR A 399 25.36 9.39 15.72
CA TYR A 399 23.98 9.83 15.75
C TYR A 399 24.00 11.27 16.23
N LYS A 400 23.14 12.06 15.62
CA LYS A 400 22.87 13.40 16.05
C LYS A 400 21.39 13.37 16.41
N GLY A 401 21.08 13.60 17.68
CA GLY A 401 19.76 14.12 18.03
C GLY A 401 19.48 15.38 17.21
N GLU A 402 18.24 15.87 17.26
CA GLU A 402 17.72 16.97 16.45
C GLU A 402 18.79 17.93 15.89
N ARG A 403 18.85 18.09 14.56
CA ARG A 403 19.59 19.22 13.96
C ARG A 403 18.63 20.42 13.85
N GLY A 404 18.24 20.96 15.00
CA GLY A 404 17.33 22.09 15.11
C GLY A 404 18.05 23.34 15.61
N LEU A 405 18.13 24.37 14.78
CA LEU A 405 18.27 25.73 15.28
C LEU A 405 17.00 26.00 16.11
N HIS A 406 17.12 26.09 17.44
CA HIS A 406 16.01 26.40 18.33
C HIS A 406 15.21 27.60 17.80
N GLY A 407 13.89 27.45 17.69
CA GLY A 407 12.96 28.53 17.33
C GLY A 407 12.42 28.55 15.89
N LYS A 408 12.75 27.56 15.03
CA LYS A 408 12.08 27.38 13.73
C LYS A 408 11.03 26.26 13.80
N SER A 409 9.81 26.55 13.35
CA SER A 409 8.79 25.55 13.04
C SER A 409 9.03 25.01 11.63
N TYR A 410 9.08 23.69 11.47
CA TYR A 410 9.28 23.02 10.17
C TYR A 410 7.96 22.50 9.61
N SER A 411 7.77 22.59 8.30
CA SER A 411 6.70 21.91 7.57
C SER A 411 6.88 20.39 7.63
N GLU A 412 5.81 19.61 7.47
CA GLU A 412 5.91 18.13 7.51
C GLU A 412 6.84 17.57 6.44
N SER A 413 6.89 18.18 5.25
CA SER A 413 7.85 17.83 4.20
C SER A 413 9.30 18.06 4.63
N GLU A 414 9.59 19.11 5.40
CA GLU A 414 10.92 19.35 5.95
C GLU A 414 11.25 18.36 7.08
N LYS A 415 10.25 17.97 7.88
CA LYS A 415 10.38 16.94 8.91
C LYS A 415 10.65 15.56 8.29
N GLU A 416 9.93 15.20 7.22
CA GLU A 416 10.18 13.99 6.42
C GLU A 416 11.65 13.92 5.98
N LEU A 417 12.20 15.02 5.46
CA LEU A 417 13.60 15.09 5.01
C LEU A 417 14.64 15.00 6.14
N ARG A 418 14.21 15.13 7.40
CA ARG A 418 15.06 15.08 8.60
C ARG A 418 15.00 13.73 9.30
N ARG A 419 13.92 12.96 9.12
CA ARG A 419 13.82 11.59 9.61
C ARG A 419 14.67 10.65 8.78
N ARG A 420 15.99 10.71 8.95
CA ARG A 420 16.93 10.03 8.06
C ARG A 420 18.14 9.43 8.74
N VAL A 421 18.86 8.62 7.99
CA VAL A 421 20.20 8.12 8.28
C VAL A 421 21.07 8.43 7.07
N ASP A 422 22.14 9.17 7.28
CA ASP A 422 23.15 9.46 6.28
C ASP A 422 24.29 8.43 6.41
N ILE A 423 24.68 7.81 5.30
CA ILE A 423 25.68 6.76 5.20
C ILE A 423 26.81 7.24 4.29
N THR A 424 27.93 7.60 4.88
CA THR A 424 29.13 8.00 4.14
C THR A 424 30.01 6.77 3.94
N VAL A 425 30.19 6.36 2.70
CA VAL A 425 31.08 5.27 2.30
C VAL A 425 32.39 5.88 1.82
N GLN A 426 33.51 5.47 2.41
CA GLN A 426 34.84 5.79 1.93
C GLN A 426 35.43 4.56 1.25
N TYR A 427 35.90 4.74 0.02
CA TYR A 427 36.51 3.68 -0.77
C TYR A 427 38.02 3.64 -0.57
N SER A 428 38.60 2.50 -0.93
CA SER A 428 40.03 2.27 -1.02
C SER A 428 40.45 2.61 -2.45
N ASP A 429 41.64 3.19 -2.61
CA ASP A 429 42.25 3.47 -3.92
C ASP A 429 42.39 2.22 -4.80
#